data_AF-A0A8T6ES83-F1
#
_entry.id   AF-A0A8T6ES83-F1
#
_cell.length_a   1.000
_cell.length_b   1.000
_cell.length_c   1.000
_cell.angle_alpha   90.00
_cell.angle_beta   90.00
_cell.angle_gamma   90.00
#
_symmetry.space_group_name_H-M   'P 1'
#
loop_
_entity.id
_entity.type
_entity.pdbx_description
1 polymer ?
#
loop_
_entity_poly.entity_id
_entity_poly.type
_entity_poly.pdbx_seq_one_letter_code
_entity_poly.pdbx_strand_id
1 'polypeptide(L)'
;MCTEEHEVRLQRGMNFRLDPRYSVMLMSRREGAPYADAVEDEGEVLIYEGHDASRIRGGPDPTTLDQPLAYASGRPTQNALFREAALEYRDGSREAELVKVYEKLLRGMWVFNGVFRLTDCWSEQSRGRSVFKFRLELAPDDTPAPEPSLRERSRMIPSAVKLAVLQRDGAQCRICGASDELHFDHDIPYSVGGSSITAKNVQILCARHNLEKSDRIQ
;
A
#
# COMPACT_ATOMS: atom_id res chain seq x y z
N MET A 1 -12.00 -5.65 5.49
CA MET A 1 -11.09 -5.59 4.33
C MET A 1 -11.97 -5.25 3.14
N CYS A 2 -11.53 -4.44 2.19
CA CYS A 2 -12.32 -4.22 0.97
C CYS A 2 -12.55 -5.58 0.28
N THR A 3 -13.75 -5.83 -0.23
CA THR A 3 -14.16 -7.17 -0.68
C THR A 3 -13.58 -7.53 -2.06
N GLU A 4 -12.90 -6.56 -2.72
CA GLU A 4 -12.15 -6.71 -3.98
C GLU A 4 -11.14 -7.88 -4.00
N GLU A 5 -10.62 -8.29 -2.85
CA GLU A 5 -9.60 -9.35 -2.73
C GLU A 5 -10.21 -10.74 -2.40
N HIS A 6 -11.46 -11.01 -2.81
CA HIS A 6 -12.10 -12.34 -2.77
C HIS A 6 -12.04 -13.04 -1.39
N GLU A 7 -12.46 -12.37 -0.31
CA GLU A 7 -12.52 -12.93 1.06
C GLU A 7 -11.20 -13.57 1.56
N VAL A 8 -10.05 -13.28 0.94
CA VAL A 8 -8.78 -13.87 1.36
C VAL A 8 -8.40 -13.26 2.71
N ARG A 9 -8.36 -14.10 3.76
CA ARG A 9 -7.75 -13.72 5.05
C ARG A 9 -6.24 -13.55 4.86
N LEU A 10 -5.81 -12.35 4.49
CA LEU A 10 -4.40 -12.00 4.40
C LEU A 10 -3.76 -12.12 5.79
N GLN A 11 -3.02 -13.21 6.02
CA GLN A 11 -2.29 -13.46 7.27
C GLN A 11 -0.90 -12.82 7.27
N ARG A 12 -0.41 -12.43 6.09
CA ARG A 12 0.92 -11.87 5.86
C ARG A 12 0.76 -10.48 5.27
N GLY A 13 1.64 -9.57 5.66
CA GLY A 13 1.67 -8.21 5.12
C GLY A 13 2.06 -8.04 3.63
N MET A 14 2.43 -9.08 2.89
CA MET A 14 2.90 -9.04 1.50
C MET A 14 2.55 -10.39 0.90
N ASN A 15 1.94 -10.34 -0.28
CA ASN A 15 1.32 -11.47 -0.95
C ASN A 15 1.58 -11.30 -2.45
N PHE A 16 2.59 -12.01 -2.94
CA PHE A 16 3.05 -11.98 -4.31
C PHE A 16 2.03 -12.71 -5.20
N ARG A 17 1.51 -12.00 -6.20
CA ARG A 17 0.53 -12.46 -7.19
C ARG A 17 -0.63 -13.26 -6.59
N LEU A 18 -1.28 -12.66 -5.59
CA LEU A 18 -2.57 -13.19 -5.10
C LEU A 18 -3.61 -13.20 -6.23
N ASP A 19 -3.55 -12.21 -7.11
CA ASP A 19 -4.17 -12.18 -8.42
C ASP A 19 -3.06 -12.31 -9.49
N PRO A 20 -3.29 -13.00 -10.63
CA PRO A 20 -2.30 -13.08 -11.70
C PRO A 20 -1.81 -11.73 -12.24
N ARG A 21 -2.58 -10.66 -12.06
CA ARG A 21 -2.30 -9.32 -12.56
C ARG A 21 -1.54 -8.43 -11.57
N TYR A 22 -1.61 -8.72 -10.27
CA TYR A 22 -1.03 -7.87 -9.23
C TYR A 22 -0.70 -8.61 -7.94
N SER A 23 0.25 -8.03 -7.22
CA SER A 23 0.61 -8.40 -5.86
C SER A 23 -0.06 -7.47 -4.84
N VAL A 24 -0.10 -7.87 -3.57
CA VAL A 24 -0.72 -7.09 -2.50
C VAL A 24 0.28 -6.86 -1.36
N MET A 25 0.42 -5.61 -0.93
CA MET A 25 1.14 -5.25 0.30
C MET A 25 0.23 -4.54 1.29
N LEU A 26 0.44 -4.87 2.56
CA LEU A 26 -0.29 -4.37 3.70
C LEU A 26 0.70 -3.61 4.58
N MET A 27 0.56 -2.30 4.63
CA MET A 27 1.41 -1.38 5.37
C MET A 27 0.77 -0.95 6.69
N SER A 28 1.61 -0.59 7.66
CA SER A 28 1.15 -0.02 8.93
C SER A 28 2.13 1.03 9.42
N ARG A 29 1.73 2.30 9.40
CA ARG A 29 2.53 3.44 9.86
C ARG A 29 2.20 3.91 11.28
N ARG A 30 1.56 3.05 12.07
CA ARG A 30 1.20 3.37 13.45
C ARG A 30 2.43 3.43 14.35
N GLU A 31 2.33 4.21 15.42
CA GLU A 31 3.32 4.16 16.50
C GLU A 31 3.46 2.71 17.01
N GLY A 32 4.70 2.21 17.06
CA GLY A 32 5.00 0.83 17.43
C GLY A 32 4.75 -0.23 16.35
N ALA A 33 4.51 0.15 15.08
CA ALA A 33 4.45 -0.80 13.98
C ALA A 33 5.77 -1.60 13.85
N PRO A 34 5.69 -2.89 13.47
CA PRO A 34 6.88 -3.75 13.43
C PRO A 34 7.88 -3.35 12.34
N TYR A 35 7.40 -2.71 11.27
CA TYR A 35 8.15 -2.37 10.06
C TYR A 35 8.29 -0.86 9.90
N ALA A 36 9.45 -0.42 9.41
CA ALA A 36 9.73 0.99 9.14
C ALA A 36 9.34 1.36 7.71
N ASP A 37 8.03 1.29 7.41
CA ASP A 37 7.49 1.74 6.13
C ASP A 37 7.59 3.27 6.04
N ALA A 38 8.18 3.78 4.97
CA ALA A 38 8.37 5.21 4.76
C ALA A 38 7.67 5.68 3.48
N VAL A 39 7.15 6.89 3.53
CA VAL A 39 6.54 7.55 2.38
C VAL A 39 7.42 8.73 2.01
N GLU A 40 7.95 8.71 0.79
CA GLU A 40 8.88 9.67 0.23
C GLU A 40 8.27 10.35 -1.00
N ASP A 41 8.95 11.37 -1.51
CA ASP A 41 8.56 12.12 -2.71
C ASP A 41 7.07 12.52 -2.68
N GLU A 42 6.68 13.10 -1.55
CA GLU A 42 5.29 13.49 -1.29
C GLU A 42 4.27 12.36 -1.49
N GLY A 43 4.62 11.10 -1.22
CA GLY A 43 3.68 10.00 -1.39
C GLY A 43 3.59 9.39 -2.76
N GLU A 44 4.47 9.80 -3.68
CA GLU A 44 4.71 9.09 -4.93
C GLU A 44 5.62 7.89 -4.74
N VAL A 45 6.43 7.86 -3.67
CA VAL A 45 7.32 6.75 -3.35
C VAL A 45 6.96 6.13 -1.99
N LEU A 46 6.83 4.81 -1.96
CA LEU A 46 6.70 4.02 -0.75
C LEU A 46 7.92 3.10 -0.62
N ILE A 47 8.62 3.20 0.51
CA ILE A 47 9.65 2.25 0.91
C ILE A 47 9.02 1.25 1.87
N TYR A 48 8.88 0.00 1.42
CA TYR A 48 8.27 -1.07 2.19
C TYR A 48 9.35 -2.00 2.74
N GLU A 49 9.31 -2.31 4.04
CA GLU A 49 10.22 -3.29 4.63
C GLU A 49 9.69 -4.72 4.46
N GLY A 50 10.57 -5.63 4.06
CA GLY A 50 10.26 -7.05 3.94
C GLY A 50 9.80 -7.67 5.26
N HIS A 51 9.37 -8.92 5.21
CA HIS A 51 8.87 -9.60 6.40
C HIS A 51 9.91 -10.39 7.15
N ASP A 52 9.64 -10.55 8.45
CA ASP A 52 10.37 -11.44 9.33
C ASP A 52 10.28 -12.90 8.90
N ALA A 53 11.21 -13.69 9.42
CA ALA A 53 11.14 -15.14 9.34
C ALA A 53 9.80 -15.67 9.92
N SER A 54 9.40 -16.87 9.51
CA SER A 54 8.23 -17.50 10.10
C SER A 54 8.49 -17.87 11.55
N ARG A 55 7.50 -17.64 12.44
CA ARG A 55 7.60 -18.03 13.85
C ARG A 55 7.55 -19.55 13.99
N ILE A 56 8.56 -20.12 14.64
CA ILE A 56 8.67 -21.56 14.92
C ILE A 56 8.57 -21.76 16.43
N ARG A 57 7.78 -22.75 16.89
CA ARG A 57 7.64 -23.06 18.32
C ARG A 57 9.00 -23.47 18.91
N GLY A 58 9.43 -22.78 19.95
CA GLY A 58 10.74 -23.00 20.59
C GLY A 58 11.93 -22.45 19.79
N GLY A 59 11.69 -21.77 18.67
CA GLY A 59 12.71 -21.09 17.88
C GLY A 59 13.03 -19.68 18.41
N PRO A 60 14.08 -19.04 17.86
CA PRO A 60 14.40 -17.65 18.16
C PRO A 60 13.28 -16.69 17.75
N ASP A 61 13.27 -15.49 18.34
CA ASP A 61 12.34 -14.44 17.96
C ASP A 61 12.54 -14.06 16.49
N PRO A 62 11.53 -14.17 15.61
CA PRO A 62 11.69 -13.81 14.21
C PRO A 62 12.12 -12.37 13.96
N THR A 63 11.85 -11.47 14.92
CA THR A 63 12.24 -10.05 14.81
C THR A 63 13.73 -9.82 15.01
N THR A 64 14.49 -10.81 15.48
CA THR A 64 15.95 -10.70 15.67
C THR A 64 16.77 -11.40 14.59
N LEU A 65 16.12 -12.07 13.64
CA LEU A 65 16.78 -12.84 12.58
C LEU A 65 16.85 -12.05 11.28
N ASP A 66 17.90 -12.26 10.50
CA ASP A 66 17.96 -11.79 9.12
C ASP A 66 16.75 -12.31 8.31
N GLN A 67 16.21 -11.45 7.46
CA GLN A 67 15.08 -11.83 6.62
C GLN A 67 15.49 -12.91 5.61
N PRO A 68 14.82 -14.07 5.59
CA PRO A 68 15.24 -15.18 4.75
C PRO A 68 14.74 -15.04 3.30
N LEU A 69 15.54 -15.52 2.34
CA LEU A 69 15.11 -15.72 0.95
C LEU A 69 14.41 -17.06 0.72
N ALA A 70 14.64 -18.05 1.58
CA ALA A 70 13.98 -19.35 1.50
C ALA A 70 13.49 -19.79 2.87
N TYR A 71 12.37 -20.51 2.89
CA TYR A 71 11.94 -21.27 4.06
C TYR A 71 12.90 -22.45 4.29
N ALA A 72 12.86 -23.05 5.49
CA ALA A 72 13.63 -24.26 5.79
C ALA A 72 13.33 -25.43 4.82
N SER A 73 12.18 -25.42 4.16
CA SER A 73 11.81 -26.38 3.11
C SER A 73 12.46 -26.11 1.75
N GLY A 74 13.22 -25.04 1.58
CA GLY A 74 13.82 -24.60 0.32
C GLY A 74 12.89 -23.79 -0.59
N ARG A 75 11.59 -23.68 -0.26
CA ARG A 75 10.65 -22.84 -1.03
C ARG A 75 11.01 -21.36 -0.86
N PRO A 76 10.89 -20.52 -1.90
CA PRO A 76 11.16 -19.09 -1.80
C PRO A 76 10.18 -18.41 -0.84
N THR A 77 10.68 -17.44 -0.08
CA THR A 77 9.83 -16.56 0.74
C THR A 77 9.16 -15.50 -0.11
N GLN A 78 8.20 -14.78 0.47
CA GLN A 78 7.62 -13.61 -0.21
C GLN A 78 8.70 -12.56 -0.51
N ASN A 79 9.61 -12.30 0.42
CA ASN A 79 10.75 -11.40 0.20
C ASN A 79 11.56 -11.82 -1.03
N ALA A 80 11.83 -13.13 -1.21
CA ALA A 80 12.55 -13.60 -2.38
C ALA A 80 11.79 -13.37 -3.68
N LEU A 81 10.49 -13.64 -3.71
CA LEU A 81 9.65 -13.44 -4.90
C LEU A 81 9.57 -11.96 -5.31
N PHE A 82 9.32 -11.07 -4.34
CA PHE A 82 9.33 -9.62 -4.61
C PHE A 82 10.71 -9.13 -5.02
N ARG A 83 11.78 -9.63 -4.38
CA ARG A 83 13.15 -9.27 -4.74
C ARG A 83 13.47 -9.67 -6.17
N GLU A 84 13.15 -10.90 -6.55
CA GLU A 84 13.36 -11.40 -7.92
C GLU A 84 12.63 -10.51 -8.93
N ALA A 85 11.35 -10.21 -8.72
CA ALA A 85 10.58 -9.33 -9.60
C ALA A 85 11.16 -7.91 -9.72
N ALA A 86 11.67 -7.34 -8.62
CA ALA A 86 12.34 -6.04 -8.64
C ALA A 86 13.66 -6.07 -9.43
N LEU A 87 14.43 -7.17 -9.33
CA LEU A 87 15.67 -7.34 -10.08
C LEU A 87 15.42 -7.51 -11.58
N GLU A 88 14.42 -8.31 -11.96
CA GLU A 88 13.99 -8.49 -13.35
C GLU A 88 13.50 -7.18 -13.99
N TYR A 89 12.87 -6.31 -13.19
CA TYR A 89 12.53 -4.97 -13.69
C TYR A 89 13.78 -4.12 -13.90
N ARG A 90 14.70 -4.13 -12.93
CA ARG A 90 15.91 -3.30 -12.95
C ARG A 90 16.86 -3.67 -14.09
N ASP A 91 16.93 -4.93 -14.47
CA ASP A 91 17.73 -5.39 -15.62
C ASP A 91 16.99 -5.31 -16.97
N GLY A 92 15.71 -4.92 -16.95
CA GLY A 92 14.88 -4.76 -18.14
C GLY A 92 14.31 -6.07 -18.70
N SER A 93 14.42 -7.19 -17.97
CA SER A 93 13.87 -8.49 -18.38
C SER A 93 12.35 -8.55 -18.29
N ARG A 94 11.72 -7.71 -17.43
CA ARG A 94 10.27 -7.69 -17.23
C ARG A 94 9.76 -6.29 -16.91
N GLU A 95 8.49 -6.03 -17.22
CA GLU A 95 7.77 -4.87 -16.67
C GLU A 95 7.67 -4.94 -15.14
N ALA A 96 7.54 -3.77 -14.50
CA ALA A 96 7.43 -3.67 -13.05
C ALA A 96 6.21 -4.45 -12.53
N GLU A 97 6.39 -5.18 -11.43
CA GLU A 97 5.28 -5.84 -10.75
C GLU A 97 4.33 -4.79 -10.17
N LEU A 98 3.04 -4.89 -10.51
CA LEU A 98 2.01 -4.03 -9.94
C LEU A 98 1.63 -4.50 -8.54
N VAL A 99 1.58 -3.59 -7.60
CA VAL A 99 1.34 -3.86 -6.19
C VAL A 99 0.21 -2.97 -5.68
N LYS A 100 -0.92 -3.58 -5.30
CA LYS A 100 -1.95 -2.89 -4.53
C LYS A 100 -1.48 -2.73 -3.09
N VAL A 101 -1.50 -1.49 -2.58
CA VAL A 101 -1.09 -1.19 -1.21
C VAL A 101 -2.30 -0.86 -0.36
N TYR A 102 -2.41 -1.50 0.81
CA TYR A 102 -3.44 -1.21 1.82
C TYR A 102 -2.81 -0.77 3.14
N GLU A 103 -3.32 0.31 3.71
CA GLU A 103 -2.89 0.87 4.98
C GLU A 103 -3.81 0.49 6.13
N LYS A 104 -3.22 0.03 7.22
CA LYS A 104 -3.93 -0.23 8.47
C LYS A 104 -4.13 1.04 9.29
N LEU A 105 -5.28 1.71 9.16
CA LEU A 105 -5.58 2.94 9.93
C LEU A 105 -6.12 2.70 11.35
N LEU A 106 -7.17 1.88 11.54
CA LEU A 106 -7.71 1.49 12.85
C LEU A 106 -7.80 -0.04 13.02
N ARG A 107 -8.03 -0.54 14.26
CA ARG A 107 -8.16 -2.00 14.47
C ARG A 107 -9.32 -2.52 13.63
N GLY A 108 -9.05 -3.48 12.74
CA GLY A 108 -10.06 -4.03 11.82
C GLY A 108 -10.29 -3.22 10.54
N MET A 109 -9.63 -2.07 10.37
CA MET A 109 -9.84 -1.17 9.24
C MET A 109 -8.58 -1.07 8.37
N TRP A 110 -8.72 -1.53 7.14
CA TRP A 110 -7.72 -1.46 6.08
C TRP A 110 -8.25 -0.54 4.99
N VAL A 111 -7.39 0.34 4.51
CA VAL A 111 -7.73 1.36 3.52
C VAL A 111 -6.85 1.17 2.29
N PHE A 112 -7.43 1.23 1.11
CA PHE A 112 -6.67 1.19 -0.13
C PHE A 112 -5.90 2.50 -0.33
N ASN A 113 -4.60 2.40 -0.62
CA ASN A 113 -3.71 3.56 -0.81
C ASN A 113 -3.32 3.81 -2.26
N GLY A 114 -3.56 2.85 -3.16
CA GLY A 114 -3.22 2.96 -4.58
C GLY A 114 -2.53 1.70 -5.13
N VAL A 115 -2.32 1.72 -6.44
CA VAL A 115 -1.51 0.74 -7.17
C VAL A 115 -0.12 1.32 -7.37
N PHE A 116 0.91 0.54 -7.09
CA PHE A 116 2.31 0.94 -7.20
C PHE A 116 3.08 -0.01 -8.12
N ARG A 117 4.11 0.49 -8.78
CA ARG A 117 5.13 -0.28 -9.51
C ARG A 117 6.26 -0.61 -8.56
N LEU A 118 6.64 -1.89 -8.47
CA LEU A 118 7.86 -2.31 -7.78
C LEU A 118 9.07 -2.01 -8.66
N THR A 119 9.86 -1.01 -8.27
CA THR A 119 10.94 -0.47 -9.11
C THR A 119 12.34 -0.81 -8.65
N ASP A 120 12.54 -1.09 -7.36
CA ASP A 120 13.85 -1.50 -6.86
C ASP A 120 13.74 -2.29 -5.55
N CYS A 121 14.84 -2.94 -5.18
CA CYS A 121 15.02 -3.54 -3.87
C CYS A 121 16.48 -3.54 -3.43
N TRP A 122 16.68 -3.48 -2.11
CA TRP A 122 18.00 -3.63 -1.49
C TRP A 122 17.89 -4.33 -0.14
N SER A 123 19.04 -4.64 0.45
CA SER A 123 19.15 -5.10 1.83
C SER A 123 19.92 -4.07 2.64
N GLU A 124 19.50 -3.83 3.88
CA GLU A 124 20.20 -2.94 4.82
C GLU A 124 20.20 -3.51 6.23
N GLN A 125 21.12 -3.01 7.06
CA GLN A 125 21.18 -3.36 8.47
C GLN A 125 20.22 -2.48 9.26
N SER A 126 19.24 -3.11 9.91
CA SER A 126 18.25 -2.44 10.78
C SER A 126 18.17 -3.19 12.10
N ARG A 127 18.35 -2.49 13.22
CA ARG A 127 18.28 -3.06 14.59
C ARG A 127 19.14 -4.33 14.77
N GLY A 128 20.29 -4.41 14.10
CA GLY A 128 21.25 -5.52 14.24
C GLY A 128 20.96 -6.75 13.37
N ARG A 129 20.09 -6.64 12.37
CA ARG A 129 19.77 -7.69 11.39
C ARG A 129 19.64 -7.13 9.98
N SER A 130 19.83 -7.98 8.99
CA SER A 130 19.58 -7.68 7.59
C SER A 130 18.08 -7.73 7.28
N VAL A 131 17.55 -6.64 6.71
CA VAL A 131 16.17 -6.53 6.24
C VAL A 131 16.15 -6.17 4.76
N PHE A 132 15.13 -6.63 4.03
CA PHE A 132 14.87 -6.19 2.67
C PHE A 132 14.07 -4.89 2.68
N LYS A 133 14.38 -4.01 1.74
CA LYS A 133 13.60 -2.83 1.42
C LYS A 133 13.16 -2.89 -0.04
N PHE A 134 11.93 -2.51 -0.28
CA PHE A 134 11.30 -2.50 -1.60
C PHE A 134 10.88 -1.07 -1.92
N ARG A 135 11.32 -0.56 -3.07
CA ARG A 135 10.91 0.74 -3.58
C ARG A 135 9.71 0.58 -4.48
N LEU A 136 8.64 1.25 -4.12
CA LEU A 136 7.36 1.24 -4.81
C LEU A 136 7.09 2.67 -5.29
N GLU A 137 6.96 2.85 -6.60
CA GLU A 137 6.55 4.13 -7.18
C GLU A 137 5.07 4.06 -7.53
N LEU A 138 4.31 5.12 -7.25
CA LEU A 138 2.89 5.17 -7.55
C LEU A 138 2.67 4.95 -9.05
N ALA A 139 1.85 3.96 -9.40
CA ALA A 139 1.55 3.69 -10.79
C ALA A 139 0.76 4.89 -11.35
N PRO A 140 1.07 5.36 -12.56
CA PRO A 140 0.20 6.32 -13.23
C PRO A 140 -1.16 5.65 -13.43
N ASP A 141 -2.22 6.29 -12.94
CA ASP A 141 -3.57 5.97 -13.40
C ASP A 141 -3.67 6.30 -14.91
N ASP A 142 -4.67 5.77 -15.63
CA ASP A 142 -5.02 6.20 -17.00
C ASP A 142 -5.41 7.69 -17.10
N THR A 143 -5.29 8.47 -16.00
CA THR A 143 -5.48 9.91 -16.00
C THR A 143 -4.17 10.64 -16.29
N PRO A 144 -4.18 11.66 -17.17
CA PRO A 144 -2.97 12.39 -17.56
C PRO A 144 -2.26 12.94 -16.32
N ALA A 145 -0.93 12.85 -16.34
CA ALA A 145 -0.08 13.39 -15.28
C ALA A 145 -0.45 14.87 -15.04
N PRO A 146 -0.61 15.30 -13.79
CA PRO A 146 -0.95 16.68 -13.50
C PRO A 146 0.18 17.63 -13.94
N GLU A 147 -0.20 18.87 -14.24
CA GLU A 147 0.72 19.97 -14.55
C GLU A 147 1.85 20.06 -13.49
N PRO A 148 3.09 20.40 -13.88
CA PRO A 148 4.25 20.39 -12.97
C PRO A 148 4.07 21.18 -11.66
N SER A 149 3.21 22.21 -11.65
CA SER A 149 2.89 23.03 -10.48
C SER A 149 2.01 22.33 -9.43
N LEU A 150 1.47 21.15 -9.72
CA LEU A 150 0.65 20.36 -8.79
C LEU A 150 1.46 19.27 -8.07
N ARG A 151 2.72 19.06 -8.47
CA ARG A 151 3.63 18.06 -7.89
C ARG A 151 4.03 18.35 -6.44
N GLU A 152 3.84 19.58 -5.97
CA GLU A 152 4.05 19.99 -4.55
C GLU A 152 2.89 19.56 -3.62
N ARG A 153 2.01 18.67 -4.09
CA ARG A 153 0.90 18.15 -3.30
C ARG A 153 0.95 16.64 -3.33
N SER A 154 0.98 16.03 -2.15
CA SER A 154 0.99 14.58 -2.01
C SER A 154 -0.19 13.90 -2.71
N ARG A 155 0.05 12.93 -3.60
CA ARG A 155 -1.04 12.17 -4.27
C ARG A 155 -1.68 11.17 -3.31
N MET A 156 -0.88 10.54 -2.45
CA MET A 156 -1.37 9.68 -1.38
C MET A 156 -2.02 10.54 -0.29
N ILE A 157 -3.27 10.25 0.07
CA ILE A 157 -3.92 10.93 1.20
C ILE A 157 -3.16 10.58 2.49
N PRO A 158 -2.63 11.56 3.26
CA PRO A 158 -1.91 11.27 4.48
C PRO A 158 -2.77 10.59 5.55
N SER A 159 -2.17 9.73 6.37
CA SER A 159 -2.87 8.99 7.43
C SER A 159 -3.65 9.91 8.38
N ALA A 160 -3.09 11.07 8.73
CA ALA A 160 -3.75 12.06 9.57
C ALA A 160 -5.03 12.64 8.93
N VAL A 161 -5.01 12.88 7.62
CA VAL A 161 -6.19 13.35 6.87
C VAL A 161 -7.24 12.26 6.82
N LYS A 162 -6.84 11.01 6.54
CA LYS A 162 -7.77 9.87 6.55
C LYS A 162 -8.44 9.69 7.91
N LEU A 163 -7.70 9.82 9.01
CA LEU A 163 -8.24 9.75 10.37
C LEU A 163 -9.22 10.90 10.64
N ALA A 164 -8.90 12.13 10.24
CA ALA A 164 -9.79 13.28 10.39
C ALA A 164 -11.10 13.10 9.59
N VAL A 165 -11.01 12.57 8.37
CA VAL A 165 -12.16 12.27 7.53
C VAL A 165 -13.01 11.14 8.12
N LEU A 166 -12.40 10.06 8.63
CA LEU A 166 -13.11 8.99 9.34
C LEU A 166 -13.92 9.52 10.53
N GLN A 167 -13.29 10.39 11.32
CA GLN A 167 -13.96 10.99 12.48
C GLN A 167 -15.11 11.90 12.05
N ARG A 168 -14.92 12.70 10.99
CA ARG A 168 -15.96 13.58 10.44
C ARG A 168 -17.14 12.80 9.88
N ASP A 169 -16.86 11.72 9.14
CA ASP A 169 -17.85 10.97 8.35
C ASP A 169 -18.42 9.76 9.12
N GLY A 170 -18.00 9.56 10.38
CA GLY A 170 -18.47 8.46 11.22
C GLY A 170 -18.06 7.07 10.70
N ALA A 171 -16.99 6.98 9.91
CA ALA A 171 -16.61 5.78 9.16
C ALA A 171 -17.76 5.21 8.31
N GLN A 172 -18.48 6.10 7.62
CA GLN A 172 -19.60 5.75 6.75
C GLN A 172 -19.49 6.46 5.40
N CYS A 173 -20.05 5.83 4.37
CA CYS A 173 -20.20 6.42 3.05
C CYS A 173 -21.05 7.70 3.13
N ARG A 174 -20.54 8.80 2.57
CA ARG A 174 -21.21 10.09 2.56
C ARG A 174 -22.52 10.13 1.77
N ILE A 175 -22.71 9.20 0.85
CA ILE A 175 -23.89 9.13 -0.02
C ILE A 175 -24.98 8.25 0.58
N CYS A 176 -24.64 7.06 1.09
CA CYS A 176 -25.66 6.08 1.53
C CYS A 176 -25.51 5.59 2.98
N GLY A 177 -24.49 6.02 3.72
CA GLY A 177 -24.28 5.61 5.10
C GLY A 177 -23.72 4.18 5.29
N ALA A 178 -23.37 3.47 4.21
CA ALA A 178 -22.73 2.15 4.29
C ALA A 178 -21.42 2.24 5.09
N SER A 179 -21.10 1.21 5.89
CA SER A 179 -19.90 1.16 6.74
C SER A 179 -18.90 0.09 6.31
N ASP A 180 -19.16 -0.56 5.19
CA ASP A 180 -18.36 -1.58 4.54
C ASP A 180 -17.78 -1.07 3.22
N GLU A 181 -16.69 -1.71 2.79
CA GLU A 181 -16.00 -1.41 1.53
C GLU A 181 -15.75 0.09 1.29
N LEU A 182 -15.19 0.75 2.31
CA LEU A 182 -14.98 2.19 2.31
C LEU A 182 -13.68 2.56 1.59
N HIS A 183 -13.79 3.52 0.69
CA HIS A 183 -12.70 4.12 -0.07
C HIS A 183 -12.61 5.60 0.27
N PHE A 184 -11.39 6.12 0.34
CA PHE A 184 -11.15 7.55 0.42
C PHE A 184 -11.01 8.07 -0.99
N ASP A 185 -11.78 9.09 -1.30
CA ASP A 185 -11.85 9.67 -2.63
C ASP A 185 -11.75 11.18 -2.51
N HIS A 186 -11.19 11.82 -3.54
CA HIS A 186 -11.08 13.27 -3.59
C HIS A 186 -12.35 13.88 -4.21
N ASP A 187 -12.91 14.88 -3.53
CA ASP A 187 -14.05 15.65 -4.05
C ASP A 187 -13.67 16.37 -5.35
N ILE A 188 -12.58 17.14 -5.33
CA ILE A 188 -11.92 17.66 -6.52
C ILE A 188 -10.78 16.71 -6.85
N PRO A 189 -10.74 16.10 -8.06
CA PRO A 189 -9.68 15.17 -8.43
C PRO A 189 -8.29 15.77 -8.29
N TYR A 190 -7.33 14.96 -7.87
CA TYR A 190 -5.93 15.38 -7.78
C TYR A 190 -5.39 15.92 -9.12
N SER A 191 -5.78 15.29 -10.24
CA SER A 191 -5.37 15.66 -11.61
C SER A 191 -5.73 17.10 -12.00
N VAL A 192 -6.76 17.69 -11.39
CA VAL A 192 -7.18 19.08 -11.63
C VAL A 192 -6.88 20.01 -10.43
N GLY A 193 -6.01 19.58 -9.53
CA GLY A 193 -5.49 20.39 -8.42
C GLY A 193 -6.17 20.17 -7.06
N GLY A 194 -6.92 19.08 -6.90
CA GLY A 194 -7.45 18.63 -5.62
C GLY A 194 -6.36 18.46 -4.55
N SER A 195 -6.64 18.93 -3.33
CA SER A 195 -5.74 18.77 -2.18
C SER A 195 -5.94 17.41 -1.51
N SER A 196 -4.86 16.66 -1.29
CA SER A 196 -4.87 15.45 -0.44
C SER A 196 -4.56 15.75 1.03
N ILE A 197 -4.04 16.96 1.33
CA ILE A 197 -3.55 17.34 2.66
C ILE A 197 -4.65 17.95 3.55
N THR A 198 -5.85 18.14 3.02
CA THR A 198 -6.98 18.69 3.78
C THR A 198 -8.16 17.74 3.76
N ALA A 199 -8.75 17.49 4.94
CA ALA A 199 -9.96 16.66 5.06
C ALA A 199 -11.15 17.24 4.26
N LYS A 200 -11.15 18.54 3.96
CA LYS A 200 -12.22 19.22 3.21
C LYS A 200 -12.38 18.73 1.77
N ASN A 201 -11.31 18.23 1.15
CA ASN A 201 -11.33 17.76 -0.24
C ASN A 201 -11.29 16.23 -0.33
N VAL A 202 -11.49 15.55 0.79
CA VAL A 202 -11.47 14.09 0.87
C VAL A 202 -12.76 13.63 1.53
N GLN A 203 -13.37 12.58 0.97
CA GLN A 203 -14.60 11.97 1.44
C GLN A 203 -14.48 10.46 1.53
N ILE A 204 -15.41 9.84 2.25
CA ILE A 204 -15.56 8.39 2.28
C ILE A 204 -16.74 7.97 1.39
N LEU A 205 -16.47 7.09 0.44
CA LEU A 205 -17.47 6.45 -0.42
C LEU A 205 -17.40 4.94 -0.25
N CYS A 206 -18.53 4.23 -0.35
CA CYS A 206 -18.47 2.78 -0.52
C CYS A 206 -18.07 2.43 -1.95
N ALA A 207 -17.59 1.21 -2.19
CA ALA A 207 -17.13 0.74 -3.51
C ALA A 207 -18.12 1.08 -4.64
N ARG A 208 -19.42 0.86 -4.42
CA ARG A 208 -20.48 1.20 -5.39
C ARG A 208 -20.46 2.67 -5.82
N HIS A 209 -20.51 3.59 -4.87
CA HIS A 209 -20.55 5.03 -5.20
C HIS A 209 -19.20 5.55 -5.68
N ASN A 210 -18.09 4.91 -5.27
CA ASN A 210 -16.76 5.27 -5.76
C ASN A 210 -16.61 4.94 -7.26
N LEU A 211 -17.08 3.76 -7.68
CA LEU A 211 -17.11 3.36 -9.09
C LEU A 211 -18.03 4.28 -9.90
N GLU A 212 -19.25 4.52 -9.42
CA GLU A 212 -20.20 5.43 -10.08
C GLU A 212 -19.66 6.85 -10.27
N LYS A 213 -18.84 7.35 -9.34
CA LYS A 213 -18.18 8.65 -9.46
C LYS A 213 -17.07 8.61 -10.51
N SER A 214 -16.26 7.56 -10.51
CA SER A 214 -15.15 7.39 -11.45
C SER A 214 -15.65 7.35 -12.90
N ASP A 215 -16.80 6.70 -13.15
CA ASP A 215 -17.43 6.61 -14.47
C ASP A 215 -17.96 7.96 -15.00
N ARG A 216 -18.12 8.96 -14.13
CA ARG A 216 -18.70 10.27 -14.46
C ARG A 216 -17.66 11.38 -14.68
N ILE A 217 -16.39 11.10 -14.44
CA ILE A 217 -15.31 12.06 -14.66
C ILE A 217 -14.88 11.91 -16.14
N GLN A 218 -15.53 12.67 -17.03
CA GLN A 218 -15.10 12.95 -18.41
C GLN A 218 -14.64 14.41 -18.52
#